data_AF-A0A5P6NYZ0-F1
#
_entry.id   AF-A0A5P6NYZ0-F1
#
_cell.length_a   1.000
_cell.length_b   1.000
_cell.length_c   1.000
_cell.angle_alpha   90.00
_cell.angle_beta   90.00
_cell.angle_gamma   90.00
#
_symmetry.space_group_name_H-M   'P 1'
#
loop_
_entity.id
_entity.type
_entity.pdbx_description
1 polymer ?
#
loop_
_entity_poly.entity_id
_entity_poly.type
_entity_poly.pdbx_seq_one_letter_code
_entity_poly.pdbx_strand_id
1 'polypeptide(L)'
;MTTIPARCFLIDGPLMGVEERRAAMTLQMAAALLADDAAIDPADAHRCLHARGYNAIDVMMLVEPARYEAHQQLIARVISDE
;
A
#
# COMPACT_ATOMS: atom_id res chain seq x y z
N MET A 1 21.92 15.82 -3.31
CA MET A 1 20.49 15.47 -3.23
C MET A 1 20.17 15.19 -1.77
N THR A 2 19.41 16.07 -1.12
CA THR A 2 18.92 15.84 0.24
C THR A 2 17.80 14.80 0.12
N THR A 3 18.07 13.56 0.49
CA THR A 3 17.06 12.50 0.54
C THR A 3 16.13 12.79 1.70
N ILE A 4 14.94 13.30 1.41
CA ILE A 4 13.87 13.42 2.41
C ILE A 4 13.51 12.00 2.84
N PRO A 5 13.57 11.66 4.15
CA PRO A 5 13.20 10.33 4.61
C PRO A 5 11.73 10.05 4.27
N ALA A 6 11.46 8.84 3.77
CA ALA A 6 10.11 8.39 3.49
C ALA A 6 9.28 8.41 4.77
N ARG A 7 8.11 9.07 4.72
CA ARG A 7 7.21 9.17 5.86
C ARG A 7 6.71 7.79 6.28
N CYS A 8 6.57 7.57 7.58
CA CYS A 8 6.07 6.36 8.20
C CYS A 8 4.73 6.64 8.90
N PHE A 9 3.68 5.88 8.57
CA PHE A 9 2.32 6.14 9.10
C PHE A 9 2.23 6.08 10.63
N LEU A 10 3.07 5.25 11.26
CA LEU A 10 3.15 5.08 12.72
C LEU A 10 3.78 6.26 13.44
N ILE A 11 4.83 6.83 12.85
CA ILE A 11 5.72 7.77 13.55
C ILE A 11 5.38 9.21 13.18
N ASP A 12 4.93 9.45 11.95
CA ASP A 12 4.74 10.79 11.41
C ASP A 12 3.31 11.32 11.60
N GLY A 13 2.85 11.37 12.85
CA GLY A 13 1.58 12.01 13.21
C GLY A 13 1.10 11.75 14.64
N PRO A 14 -0.03 12.37 15.04
CA PRO A 14 -0.62 12.16 16.36
C PRO A 14 -1.13 10.73 16.53
N LEU A 15 -0.94 10.18 17.74
CA LEU A 15 -1.34 8.80 18.08
C LEU A 15 -2.84 8.54 17.85
N MET A 16 -3.69 9.52 18.14
CA MET A 16 -5.15 9.41 17.99
C MET A 16 -5.62 9.21 16.53
N GLY A 17 -4.74 9.41 15.54
CA GLY A 17 -5.07 9.28 14.11
C GLY A 17 -4.33 8.14 13.40
N VAL A 18 -3.75 7.19 14.15
CA VAL A 18 -2.92 6.12 13.56
C VAL A 18 -3.76 5.17 12.72
N GLU A 19 -4.97 4.82 13.17
CA GLU A 19 -5.85 3.89 12.44
C GLU A 19 -6.30 4.47 11.09
N GLU A 20 -6.70 5.74 11.05
CA GLU A 20 -7.09 6.41 9.81
C GLU A 20 -5.92 6.53 8.84
N ARG A 21 -4.71 6.84 9.34
CA ARG A 21 -3.51 6.86 8.51
C ARG A 21 -3.14 5.47 8.01
N ARG A 22 -3.30 4.44 8.83
CA ARG A 22 -3.06 3.04 8.46
C ARG A 22 -3.99 2.62 7.32
N ALA A 23 -5.28 2.92 7.44
CA ALA A 23 -6.28 2.64 6.42
C ALA A 23 -5.98 3.41 5.12
N ALA A 24 -5.69 4.71 5.23
CA ALA A 24 -5.35 5.54 4.07
C ALA A 24 -4.09 5.04 3.35
N MET A 25 -3.05 4.67 4.09
CA MET A 25 -1.81 4.12 3.52
C MET A 25 -2.06 2.77 2.84
N THR A 26 -2.88 1.91 3.45
CA THR A 26 -3.25 0.62 2.86
C THR A 26 -3.94 0.80 1.50
N LEU A 27 -4.90 1.73 1.41
CA LEU A 27 -5.60 2.05 0.16
C LEU A 27 -4.65 2.64 -0.89
N GLN A 28 -3.71 3.51 -0.47
CA GLN A 28 -2.70 4.06 -1.38
C GLN A 28 -1.77 2.98 -1.93
N MET A 29 -1.29 2.08 -1.09
CA MET A 29 -0.48 0.95 -1.51
C MET A 29 -1.25 0.00 -2.42
N ALA A 30 -2.52 -0.30 -2.13
CA ALA A 30 -3.37 -1.12 -2.99
C ALA A 30 -3.51 -0.51 -4.39
N ALA A 31 -3.80 0.79 -4.48
CA ALA A 31 -3.89 1.51 -5.75
C ALA A 31 -2.56 1.49 -6.52
N ALA A 32 -1.43 1.61 -5.82
CA ALA A 32 -0.11 1.47 -6.41
C ALA A 32 0.09 0.06 -7.00
N LEU A 33 -0.17 -0.99 -6.21
CA LEU A 33 -0.02 -2.37 -6.67
C LEU A 33 -0.88 -2.67 -7.91
N LEU A 34 -2.11 -2.16 -7.96
CA LEU A 34 -2.96 -2.29 -9.15
C LEU A 34 -2.41 -1.55 -10.37
N ALA A 35 -1.86 -0.35 -10.19
CA ALA A 35 -1.31 0.44 -11.28
C ALA A 35 -0.09 -0.22 -11.94
N ASP A 36 0.67 -1.04 -11.20
CA ASP A 36 1.87 -1.75 -11.68
C ASP A 36 1.64 -3.26 -11.91
N ASP A 37 0.38 -3.74 -11.82
CA ASP A 37 0.02 -5.16 -11.90
C ASP A 37 0.81 -6.08 -10.93
N ALA A 38 1.17 -5.54 -9.77
CA ALA A 38 2.04 -6.19 -8.78
C ALA A 38 1.25 -6.79 -7.59
N ALA A 39 -0.08 -6.83 -7.66
CA ALA A 39 -0.92 -7.30 -6.55
C ALA A 39 -0.87 -8.84 -6.37
N ILE A 40 -0.66 -9.59 -7.46
CA ILE A 40 -0.77 -11.05 -7.49
C ILE A 40 0.41 -11.73 -6.79
N ASP A 41 1.66 -11.45 -7.21
CA ASP A 41 2.86 -12.04 -6.61
C ASP A 41 3.32 -11.24 -5.37
N PRO A 42 3.40 -11.88 -4.17
CA PRO A 42 3.92 -11.23 -2.97
C PRO A 42 5.31 -10.60 -3.15
N ALA A 43 6.23 -11.26 -3.87
CA ALA A 43 7.60 -10.77 -4.04
C ALA A 43 7.63 -9.51 -4.91
N ASP A 44 6.75 -9.43 -5.90
CA ASP A 44 6.59 -8.25 -6.75
C ASP A 44 5.93 -7.10 -6.00
N ALA A 45 4.96 -7.38 -5.14
CA ALA A 45 4.32 -6.36 -4.33
C ALA A 45 5.32 -5.61 -3.44
N HIS A 46 6.20 -6.34 -2.75
CA HIS A 46 7.27 -5.74 -1.96
C HIS A 46 8.20 -4.87 -2.81
N ARG A 47 8.68 -5.42 -3.94
CA ARG A 47 9.59 -4.69 -4.83
C ARG A 47 8.96 -3.43 -5.41
N CYS A 48 7.70 -3.52 -5.85
CA CYS A 48 6.91 -2.41 -6.37
C CYS A 48 6.80 -1.27 -5.34
N LEU A 49 6.38 -1.60 -4.11
CA LEU A 49 6.19 -0.58 -3.07
C LEU A 49 7.51 0.07 -2.65
N HIS A 50 8.60 -0.71 -2.54
CA HIS A 50 9.92 -0.13 -2.27
C HIS A 50 10.40 0.77 -3.41
N ALA A 51 10.21 0.36 -4.67
CA ALA A 51 10.57 1.17 -5.84
C ALA A 51 9.79 2.50 -5.91
N ARG A 52 8.57 2.52 -5.38
CA ARG A 52 7.74 3.72 -5.24
C ARG A 52 8.10 4.61 -4.05
N GLY A 53 9.09 4.23 -3.25
CA GLY A 53 9.59 5.03 -2.15
C GLY A 53 8.75 4.96 -0.88
N TYR A 54 7.88 3.96 -0.74
CA TYR A 54 7.21 3.70 0.53
C TYR A 54 8.24 3.31 1.61
N ASN A 55 8.00 3.75 2.84
CA ASN A 55 8.87 3.42 3.97
C ASN A 55 8.85 1.91 4.22
N ALA A 56 10.02 1.33 4.55
CA ALA A 56 10.15 -0.11 4.74
C ALA A 56 9.27 -0.67 5.87
N ILE A 57 9.07 0.10 6.96
CA ILE A 57 8.19 -0.29 8.06
C ILE A 57 6.74 -0.38 7.56
N ASP A 58 6.30 0.63 6.82
CA ASP A 58 4.95 0.68 6.26
C ASP A 58 4.73 -0.50 5.31
N VAL A 59 5.69 -0.79 4.43
CA VAL A 59 5.63 -1.94 3.51
C VAL A 59 5.55 -3.25 4.30
N MET A 60 6.43 -3.47 5.27
CA MET A 60 6.41 -4.68 6.09
C MET A 60 5.08 -4.90 6.82
N MET A 61 4.43 -3.82 7.26
CA MET A 61 3.20 -3.90 8.05
C MET A 61 1.93 -3.95 7.20
N LEU A 62 1.93 -3.37 6.00
CA LEU A 62 0.72 -3.07 5.23
C LEU A 62 0.68 -3.72 3.85
N VAL A 63 1.75 -4.34 3.36
CA VAL A 63 1.77 -4.98 2.03
C VAL A 63 0.69 -6.06 1.88
N GLU A 64 0.50 -6.93 2.86
CA GLU A 64 -0.52 -7.99 2.80
C GLU A 64 -1.95 -7.42 2.85
N PRO A 65 -2.30 -6.51 3.78
CA PRO A 65 -3.56 -5.78 3.72
C PRO A 65 -3.80 -5.07 2.38
N ALA A 66 -2.77 -4.41 1.82
CA ALA A 66 -2.87 -3.69 0.56
C ALA A 66 -3.09 -4.64 -0.62
N ARG A 67 -2.43 -5.79 -0.63
CA ARG A 67 -2.66 -6.85 -1.63
C ARG A 67 -4.08 -7.41 -1.54
N TYR A 68 -4.57 -7.64 -0.33
CA TYR A 68 -5.95 -8.13 -0.13
C TYR A 68 -6.97 -7.13 -0.68
N GLU A 69 -6.82 -5.85 -0.33
CA GLU A 69 -7.65 -4.75 -0.84
C GLU A 69 -7.59 -4.65 -2.38
N ALA A 70 -6.39 -4.73 -2.96
CA ALA A 70 -6.20 -4.73 -4.41
C ALA A 70 -6.94 -5.90 -5.09
N HIS A 71 -6.85 -7.12 -4.53
CA HIS A 71 -7.61 -8.26 -5.05
C HIS A 71 -9.12 -8.05 -4.95
N GLN A 72 -9.63 -7.49 -3.85
CA GLN A 72 -11.06 -7.19 -3.71
C GLN A 72 -11.53 -6.20 -4.78
N GLN A 73 -10.74 -5.16 -5.08
CA GLN A 73 -11.05 -4.20 -6.14
C GLN A 73 -11.04 -4.84 -7.54
N LEU A 74 -10.10 -5.75 -7.82
CA LEU A 74 -10.10 -6.52 -9.08
C LEU A 74 -11.37 -7.36 -9.23
N ILE A 75 -11.76 -8.08 -8.17
CA ILE A 75 -12.98 -8.90 -8.16
C ILE A 75 -14.22 -8.00 -8.35
N ALA A 76 -14.32 -6.90 -7.62
CA ALA A 76 -15.45 -5.98 -7.70
C ALA A 76 -15.60 -5.40 -9.11
N ARG A 77 -14.48 -5.10 -9.79
CA ARG A 77 -14.48 -4.64 -11.18
C ARG A 77 -15.01 -5.71 -12.13
N VAL A 78 -14.55 -6.95 -11.98
CA VAL A 78 -15.03 -8.08 -12.80
C VAL A 78 -16.55 -8.28 -12.64
N ILE A 79 -17.08 -8.20 -11.42
CA ILE A 79 -18.52 -8.37 -11.15
C ILE A 79 -19.34 -7.19 -11.69
N SER A 80 -18.80 -5.97 -11.69
CA SER A 80 -19.56 -4.77 -12.12
C SER A 80 -19.59 -4.57 -13.63
N ASP A 81 -18.66 -5.20 -14.36
CA ASP A 81 -18.58 -5.16 -15.82
C ASP A 81 -19.46 -6.24 -16.50
N GLU A 82 -20.20 -7.05 -15.71
CA GLU A 82 -21.30 -7.95 -16.14
C GLU A 82 -22.67 -7.25 -16.11
#